data_AF-A0A8W8KII7-F1
#
_entry.id   AF-A0A8W8KII7-F1
#
_cell.length_a   1.000
_cell.length_b   1.000
_cell.length_c   1.000
_cell.angle_alpha   90.00
_cell.angle_beta   90.00
_cell.angle_gamma   90.00
#
_symmetry.space_group_name_H-M   'P 1'
#
loop_
_entity.id
_entity.type
_entity.pdbx_description
1 polymer ?
#
loop_
_entity_poly.entity_id
_entity_poly.type
_entity_poly.pdbx_seq_one_letter_code
_entity_poly.pdbx_strand_id
1 'polypeptide(L)' 'MGCVSFFKSFWPEIKSNAALFVGYLLGNLPEARQNAISKEHVCSALIMLLKDQTPAVRCRAAEAMSLLYQY' A
#
# COMPACT_ATOMS: atom_id res chain seq x y z
N MET A 1 -10.89 0.29 10.79
CA MET A 1 -10.82 0.46 9.33
C MET A 1 -9.56 1.23 9.01
N GLY A 2 -8.58 0.61 8.34
CA GLY A 2 -7.31 1.25 7.96
C GLY A 2 -7.30 1.59 6.47
N CYS A 3 -6.28 2.32 6.00
CA CYS A 3 -6.19 2.82 4.63
C CYS A 3 -6.34 1.74 3.53
N VAL A 4 -6.04 0.48 3.86
CA VAL A 4 -6.24 -0.69 3.00
C VAL A 4 -7.70 -0.85 2.52
N SER A 5 -8.71 -0.39 3.27
CA SER A 5 -10.10 -0.44 2.81
C SER A 5 -10.34 0.40 1.55
N PHE A 6 -9.57 1.47 1.35
CA PHE A 6 -9.69 2.34 0.19
C PHE A 6 -9.07 1.73 -1.09
N PHE A 7 -8.36 0.61 -1.00
CA PHE A 7 -7.84 -0.10 -2.16
C PHE A 7 -8.98 -0.70 -3.02
N LYS A 8 -10.17 -0.84 -2.44
CA LYS A 8 -11.40 -1.28 -3.12
C LYS A 8 -12.24 -0.12 -3.66
N SER A 9 -11.74 1.12 -3.59
CA SER A 9 -12.46 2.27 -4.13
C SER A 9 -12.69 2.12 -5.64
N PHE A 10 -13.83 2.59 -6.11
CA PHE A 10 -14.12 2.71 -7.53
C PHE A 10 -13.17 3.68 -8.23
N TRP A 11 -12.70 4.71 -7.51
CA TRP A 11 -11.89 5.79 -8.05
C TRP A 11 -10.41 5.41 -8.07
N PRO A 12 -9.75 5.36 -9.24
CA PRO A 12 -8.33 5.04 -9.35
C PRO A 12 -7.41 5.95 -8.53
N GLU A 13 -7.77 7.23 -8.41
CA GLU A 13 -7.02 8.23 -7.65
C GLU A 13 -7.03 7.89 -6.15
N ILE A 14 -8.17 7.44 -5.63
CA ILE A 14 -8.29 7.04 -4.22
C ILE A 14 -7.47 5.78 -3.96
N LYS A 15 -7.53 4.78 -4.85
CA LYS A 15 -6.71 3.55 -4.73
C LYS A 15 -5.21 3.89 -4.74
N SER A 16 -4.81 4.73 -5.68
CA SER A 16 -3.44 5.19 -5.87
C SER A 16 -2.90 5.93 -4.65
N ASN A 17 -3.65 6.91 -4.16
CA ASN A 17 -3.26 7.71 -3.00
C ASN A 17 -3.21 6.86 -1.72
N ALA A 18 -4.17 5.95 -1.55
CA ALA A 18 -4.17 5.03 -0.43
C ALA A 18 -2.93 4.10 -0.46
N ALA A 19 -2.57 3.57 -1.63
CA ALA A 19 -1.40 2.71 -1.78
C ALA A 19 -0.11 3.44 -1.37
N LEU A 20 0.11 4.64 -1.92
CA LEU A 20 1.27 5.45 -1.57
C LEU A 20 1.28 5.83 -0.09
N PHE A 21 0.15 6.27 0.46
CA PHE A 21 0.06 6.65 1.86
C PHE A 21 0.47 5.50 2.79
N VAL A 22 0.04 4.28 2.49
CA VAL A 22 0.44 3.09 3.24
C VAL A 22 1.94 2.81 3.09
N GLY A 23 2.48 2.86 1.86
CA GLY A 23 3.91 2.67 1.61
C GLY A 23 4.79 3.65 2.39
N TYR A 24 4.44 4.94 2.35
CA TYR A 24 5.14 5.98 3.11
C TYR A 24 5.01 5.81 4.62
N LEU A 25 3.79 5.54 5.12
CA LEU A 25 3.56 5.41 6.56
C LEU A 25 4.37 4.27 7.18
N LEU A 26 4.40 3.11 6.51
CA LEU A 26 5.12 1.95 7.00
C LEU A 26 6.63 2.06 6.77
N GLY A 27 7.05 2.52 5.59
CA GLY A 27 8.48 2.72 5.30
C GLY A 27 9.17 3.73 6.22
N ASN A 28 8.40 4.63 6.86
CA ASN A 28 8.91 5.61 7.83
C ASN A 28 8.59 5.26 9.29
N LEU A 29 8.03 4.07 9.56
CA LEU A 29 7.71 3.66 10.92
C LEU A 29 9.00 3.27 11.68
N PRO A 30 9.23 3.77 12.91
CA PRO A 30 10.38 3.35 13.71
C PRO A 30 10.41 1.84 13.90
N GLU A 31 11.60 1.21 13.85
CA GLU A 31 11.78 -0.26 13.95
C GLU A 31 10.99 -0.88 15.11
N ALA A 32 11.02 -0.23 16.28
CA ALA A 32 10.31 -0.67 17.49
C ALA A 32 8.78 -0.82 17.31
N ARG A 33 8.20 -0.16 16.29
CA ARG A 33 6.76 -0.20 15.99
C ARG A 33 6.44 -0.99 14.72
N GLN A 34 7.43 -1.48 13.98
CA GLN A 34 7.17 -2.12 12.68
C GLN A 34 6.32 -3.40 12.81
N ASN A 35 6.51 -4.15 13.90
CA ASN A 35 5.76 -5.36 14.21
C ASN A 35 4.35 -5.11 14.76
N ALA A 36 3.98 -3.84 15.04
CA ALA A 36 2.63 -3.52 15.49
C ALA A 36 1.59 -3.58 14.36
N ILE A 37 2.05 -3.66 13.10
CA ILE A 37 1.20 -3.68 11.92
C ILE A 37 1.41 -5.00 11.17
N SER A 38 0.31 -5.65 10.77
CA SER A 38 0.36 -6.88 9.98
C SER A 38 0.95 -6.61 8.60
N LYS A 39 2.20 -7.05 8.41
CA LYS A 39 2.94 -6.98 7.16
C LYS A 39 2.23 -7.75 6.04
N GLU A 40 1.78 -8.97 6.37
CA GLU A 40 1.08 -9.86 5.44
C GLU A 40 -0.19 -9.22 4.89
N HIS A 41 -1.00 -8.58 5.74
CA HIS A 41 -2.25 -7.97 5.31
C HIS A 41 -2.00 -6.83 4.31
N VAL A 42 -1.04 -5.96 4.60
CA VAL A 42 -0.73 -4.81 3.75
C VAL A 42 -0.08 -5.24 2.44
N CYS A 43 0.93 -6.10 2.49
CA CYS A 43 1.63 -6.57 1.30
C CYS A 43 0.68 -7.34 0.38
N SER A 44 -0.19 -8.18 0.92
CA SER A 44 -1.21 -8.88 0.12
C SER A 44 -2.16 -7.90 -0.58
N ALA A 45 -2.57 -6.85 0.10
CA ALA A 45 -3.44 -5.83 -0.48
C ALA A 45 -2.74 -4.99 -1.58
N LEU A 46 -1.46 -4.67 -1.39
CA LEU A 46 -0.66 -4.00 -2.44
C LEU A 46 -0.45 -4.91 -3.66
N ILE A 47 -0.21 -6.20 -3.46
CA ILE A 47 -0.12 -7.20 -4.54
C ILE A 47 -1.42 -7.28 -5.35
N MET A 48 -2.59 -7.11 -4.70
CA MET A 48 -3.86 -7.03 -5.43
C MET A 48 -3.91 -5.79 -6.34
N LEU A 49 -3.42 -4.63 -5.89
CA LEU A 49 -3.39 -3.40 -6.69
C LEU A 49 -2.41 -3.48 -7.87
N LEU A 50 -1.36 -4.29 -7.79
CA LEU A 50 -0.49 -4.57 -8.94
C LEU A 50 -1.23 -5.24 -10.10
N LYS A 51 -2.39 -5.84 -9.83
CA LYS A 51 -3.26 -6.48 -10.84
C LYS A 51 -4.43 -5.58 -11.27
N ASP A 52 -4.46 -4.32 -10.82
CA ASP A 52 -5.55 -3.39 -11.16
C ASP A 52 -5.61 -3.13 -12.67
N GLN A 53 -6.81 -2.93 -13.20
CA GLN A 53 -7.03 -2.62 -14.62
C GLN A 53 -6.38 -1.27 -15.00
N THR A 54 -6.33 -0.32 -14.06
CA THR A 54 -5.81 1.02 -14.30
C THR A 54 -4.29 1.05 -14.20
N PRO A 55 -3.55 1.45 -15.26
CA PRO A 55 -2.10 1.51 -15.23
C PRO A 55 -1.53 2.36 -14.10
N ALA A 56 -2.14 3.53 -13.84
CA ALA A 56 -1.71 4.43 -12.79
C ALA A 56 -1.73 3.76 -11.40
N VAL A 57 -2.78 2.99 -11.09
CA VAL A 57 -2.90 2.27 -9.81
C VAL A 57 -1.79 1.24 -9.66
N ARG A 58 -1.47 0.49 -10.73
CA ARG A 58 -0.37 -0.47 -10.72
C ARG A 58 0.98 0.20 -10.47
N CYS A 59 1.26 1.32 -11.15
CA CYS A 59 2.49 2.08 -10.95
C CYS A 59 2.63 2.57 -9.51
N ARG A 60 1.56 3.12 -8.93
CA ARG A 60 1.55 3.61 -7.54
C ARG A 60 1.66 2.50 -6.51
N ALA A 61 1.07 1.33 -6.78
CA ALA A 61 1.25 0.15 -5.94
C ALA A 61 2.69 -0.36 -5.97
N ALA A 62 3.33 -0.39 -7.15
CA ALA A 62 4.74 -0.78 -7.28
C ALA A 62 5.68 0.21 -6.56
N GLU A 63 5.40 1.51 -6.69
CA GLU A 63 6.10 2.57 -5.94
C GLU A 63 5.92 2.42 -4.43
N ALA A 64 4.70 2.15 -3.95
CA ALA A 64 4.46 1.90 -2.54
C ALA A 64 5.23 0.66 -2.03
N MET A 65 5.30 -0.41 -2.83
CA MET A 65 6.05 -1.62 -2.45
C MET A 65 7.57 -1.39 -2.42
N SER A 66 8.13 -0.53 -3.27
CA SER A 66 9.56 -0.23 -3.23
C SER A 66 9.98 0.50 -1.94
N LEU A 67 9.06 1.22 -1.30
CA LEU A 67 9.27 1.85 0.01
C LEU A 67 9.31 0.84 1.18
N LEU A 68 8.85 -0.39 0.95
CA LEU A 68 8.74 -1.44 1.98
C LEU A 68 9.87 -2.48 1.87
N TYR A 69 11.00 -2.16 1.25
CA TYR A 69 12.10 -3.12 1.03
C TYR A 69 12.75 -3.65 2.32
N GLN A 70 12.64 -2.91 3.43
CA GLN A 70 13.10 -3.33 4.77
C GLN A 70 11.98 -3.94 5.62
N TYR A 71 10.75 -3.96 5.09
CA TYR A 71 9.54 -4.29 5.84
C TYR A 71 9.10 -5.72 5.57
#